data_AF-A0A7C4MSH8-F1
#
_entry.id   AF-A0A7C4MSH8-F1
#
_cell.length_a   1.000
_cell.length_b   1.000
_cell.length_c   1.000
_cell.angle_alpha   90.00
_cell.angle_beta   90.00
_cell.angle_gamma   90.00
#
_symmetry.space_group_name_H-M   'P 1'
#
loop_
_entity.id
_entity.type
_entity.pdbx_description
1 polymer ?
#
loop_
_entity_poly.entity_id
_entity_poly.type
_entity_poly.pdbx_seq_one_letter_code
_entity_poly.pdbx_strand_id
1 'polypeptide(L)' 'WQRFSSTLGRQVRVTTKKEVITGLAEALDEHGYLLLRLPTGEIQKVSSGDLTVLK' A
#
# COMPACT_ATOMS: atom_id res chain seq x y z
N TRP A 1 12.36 -9.21 5.09
CA TRP A 1 11.25 -8.38 5.58
C TRP A 1 9.99 -8.50 4.72
N GLN A 2 10.03 -8.40 3.38
CA GLN A 2 8.87 -8.56 2.47
C GLN A 2 8.00 -9.82 2.72
N ARG A 3 8.60 -10.99 3.02
CA ARG A 3 7.86 -12.23 3.34
C ARG A 3 7.10 -12.22 4.69
N PHE A 4 7.33 -11.23 5.54
CA PHE A 4 6.65 -11.07 6.84
C PHE A 4 5.63 -9.92 6.82
N SER A 5 5.48 -9.23 5.69
CA SER A 5 4.50 -8.17 5.55
C SER A 5 3.13 -8.79 5.25
N SER A 6 2.33 -9.01 6.29
CA SER A 6 0.97 -9.57 6.21
C SER A 6 -0.02 -8.76 5.37
N THR A 7 0.42 -7.63 4.80
CA THR A 7 -0.37 -6.68 4.01
C THR A 7 -0.17 -6.88 2.51
N LEU A 8 0.97 -7.44 2.06
CA LEU A 8 1.25 -7.63 0.64
C LEU A 8 0.30 -8.66 0.02
N GLY A 9 -0.15 -8.39 -1.20
CA GLY A 9 -1.16 -9.17 -1.92
C GLY A 9 -2.59 -8.95 -1.42
N ARG A 10 -2.84 -7.96 -0.54
CA ARG A 10 -4.18 -7.64 -0.02
C ARG A 10 -4.63 -6.26 -0.45
N GLN A 11 -5.96 -6.10 -0.54
CA GLN A 11 -6.57 -4.78 -0.62
C GLN A 11 -6.34 -4.06 0.71
N VAL A 12 -5.80 -2.85 0.63
CA VAL A 12 -5.51 -2.01 1.79
C VAL A 12 -6.05 -0.62 1.57
N ARG A 13 -6.44 0.02 2.66
CA ARG A 13 -6.72 1.44 2.72
C ARG A 13 -5.56 2.12 3.44
N VAL A 14 -4.94 3.08 2.78
CA VAL A 14 -3.88 3.92 3.32
C VAL A 14 -4.49 5.29 3.61
N THR A 15 -4.39 5.74 4.85
CA THR A 15 -4.76 7.11 5.24
C THR A 15 -3.50 7.93 5.42
N THR A 16 -3.36 8.97 4.63
CA THR A 16 -2.28 9.96 4.76
C THR A 16 -2.84 11.27 5.30
N LYS A 17 -1.99 12.24 5.62
CA LYS A 17 -2.44 13.59 6.02
C LYS A 17 -3.21 14.33 4.92
N LYS A 18 -3.03 13.95 3.66
CA LYS A 18 -3.63 14.64 2.51
C LYS A 18 -4.89 13.93 2.00
N GLU A 19 -4.88 12.61 2.02
CA GLU A 19 -5.87 11.81 1.32
C GLU A 19 -5.96 10.38 1.87
N VAL A 20 -7.07 9.72 1.54
CA VAL A 20 -7.32 8.30 1.80
C VAL A 20 -7.29 7.57 0.47
N ILE A 21 -6.38 6.60 0.34
CA ILE A 21 -6.13 5.87 -0.90
C ILE A 21 -6.44 4.40 -0.66
N THR A 22 -7.11 3.74 -1.60
CA THR A 22 -7.41 2.31 -1.54
C THR A 22 -6.83 1.60 -2.74
N GLY A 23 -6.20 0.45 -2.52
CA GLY A 23 -5.61 -0.33 -3.60
C GLY A 23 -4.98 -1.63 -3.12
N LEU A 24 -4.37 -2.36 -4.04
CA LEU A 24 -3.64 -3.59 -3.75
C LEU A 24 -2.23 -3.24 -3.27
N ALA A 25 -1.86 -3.65 -2.06
CA ALA A 25 -0.49 -3.58 -1.57
C ALA A 25 0.36 -4.59 -2.34
N GLU A 26 1.05 -4.14 -3.38
CA GLU A 26 1.72 -5.01 -4.35
C GLU A 26 3.12 -5.41 -3.89
N ALA A 27 3.92 -4.44 -3.50
CA ALA A 27 5.30 -4.66 -3.11
C ALA A 27 5.81 -3.54 -2.20
N LEU A 28 6.97 -3.75 -1.61
CA LEU A 28 7.80 -2.70 -1.02
C LEU A 28 9.01 -2.50 -1.92
N ASP A 29 9.38 -1.27 -2.25
CA ASP A 29 10.60 -0.99 -3.00
C ASP A 29 11.87 -1.13 -2.12
N GLU A 30 13.03 -0.91 -2.72
CA GLU A 30 14.34 -1.03 -2.05
C GLU A 30 14.54 -0.08 -0.87
N HIS A 31 13.79 1.02 -0.82
CA HIS A 31 13.83 1.99 0.27
C HIS A 31 12.70 1.76 1.29
N GLY A 32 11.84 0.77 1.07
CA GLY A 32 10.73 0.42 1.95
C GLY A 32 9.44 1.20 1.67
N TYR A 33 9.32 1.91 0.55
CA TYR A 33 8.05 2.52 0.15
C TYR A 33 7.06 1.45 -0.30
N LEU A 34 5.80 1.58 0.10
CA LEU A 34 4.74 0.70 -0.36
C LEU A 34 4.32 1.08 -1.78
N LEU A 35 4.39 0.11 -2.68
CA LEU A 35 3.81 0.18 -4.02
C LEU A 35 2.35 -0.26 -3.92
N LEU A 36 1.44 0.69 -4.09
CA LEU A 36 0.01 0.48 -4.05
C LEU A 36 -0.54 0.52 -5.47
N ARG A 37 -1.11 -0.59 -5.95
CA ARG A 37 -1.80 -0.61 -7.23
C ARG A 37 -3.24 -0.15 -7.07
N LEU A 38 -3.56 0.97 -7.69
CA LEU A 38 -4.89 1.56 -7.72
C LEU A 38 -5.83 0.73 -8.62
N PRO A 39 -7.15 0.87 -8.47
CA PRO A 39 -8.13 0.21 -9.36
C PRO A 39 -7.96 0.59 -10.85
N THR A 40 -7.37 1.76 -11.12
CA THR A 40 -7.04 2.22 -12.48
C THR A 40 -5.87 1.46 -13.11
N GLY A 41 -5.13 0.65 -12.32
CA GLY A 41 -3.91 -0.02 -12.73
C GLY A 41 -2.64 0.79 -12.47
N GLU A 42 -2.75 2.05 -12.08
CA GLU A 42 -1.62 2.91 -11.73
C GLU A 42 -0.95 2.46 -10.42
N ILE A 43 0.37 2.61 -10.34
CA ILE A 43 1.16 2.31 -9.14
C ILE A 43 1.49 3.60 -8.41
N GLN A 44 0.97 3.75 -7.19
CA GLN A 44 1.26 4.87 -6.32
C GLN A 44 2.26 4.46 -5.23
N LYS A 45 3.33 5.25 -5.07
CA LYS A 45 4.28 5.09 -3.97
C LYS A 45 3.75 5.77 -2.70
N VAL A 46 3.65 5.00 -1.63
CA VAL A 46 3.28 5.49 -0.30
C VAL A 46 4.47 5.37 0.62
N SER A 47 4.89 6.51 1.18
CA SER A 47 6.01 6.60 2.11
C SER A 47 5.60 6.48 3.57
N SER A 48 4.42 6.97 3.90
CA SER A 48 3.95 7.07 5.27
C SER A 48 2.44 7.25 5.29
N GLY A 49 1.79 6.62 6.27
CA GLY A 49 0.35 6.65 6.46
C GLY A 49 -0.12 5.47 7.27
N ASP A 50 -1.34 5.58 7.79
CA ASP A 50 -2.00 4.50 8.51
C ASP A 50 -2.56 3.50 7.50
N LEU A 51 -2.00 2.29 7.49
CA LEU A 51 -2.44 1.20 6.63
C LEU A 51 -3.43 0.30 7.37
N THR A 52 -4.59 0.08 6.77
CA THR A 52 -5.58 -0.89 7.23
C THR A 52 -5.83 -1.92 6.14
N VAL A 53 -5.74 -3.21 6.46
CA VAL A 53 -6.11 -4.29 5.55
C VAL A 53 -7.62 -4.35 5.46
N LEU A 54 -8.16 -4.32 4.24
CA LEU A 54 -9.59 -4.50 4.00
C LEU A 54 -9.90 -6.01 3.95
N LYS A 55 -11.01 -6.41 4.59
CA LYS A 55 -11.49 -7.80 4.63
C LYS A 55 -12.31 -8.13 3.40
#